data_AF-A0AAN7M1X7-F1
#
_entry.id   AF-A0AAN7M1X7-F1
#
_cell.length_a   1.000
_cell.length_b   1.000
_cell.length_c   1.000
_cell.angle_alpha   90.00
_cell.angle_beta   90.00
_cell.angle_gamma   90.00
#
_symmetry.space_group_name_H-M   'P 1'
#
loop_
_entity.id
_entity.type
_entity.pdbx_description
1 polymer ?
#
loop_
_entity_poly.entity_id
_entity_poly.type
_entity_poly.pdbx_seq_one_letter_code
_entity_poly.pdbx_strand_id
1 'polypeptide(L)'
;MCQDFFRKHGVAVMAIRELFDFIVDLSIPDDSVDEYLEEVQQKIQARENVISAEDEIADSVFIQSFIPKTLDQVKNVEEDVIRLTSGKDTADMYYQTITGLKQALGNHEEQKGTPQKPEEVNKGDSKEEEAEAEKTGRDDMDEEDDSESEGSSGDEWRHPTPTVDRKIARKENKKKVKEEKREARKNKVPKAVKKRREKVARSNKR
;
A
#
# COMPACT_ATOMS: atom_id res chain seq x y z
N MET A 1 -1.94 -27.30 17.76
CA MET A 1 -1.43 -27.96 18.99
C MET A 1 -2.28 -27.69 20.23
N CYS A 2 -2.53 -26.44 20.67
CA CYS A 2 -3.42 -26.20 21.83
C CYS A 2 -4.89 -26.50 21.52
N GLN A 3 -5.47 -25.90 20.47
CA GLN A 3 -6.86 -26.12 20.09
C GLN A 3 -7.17 -27.60 19.77
N ASP A 4 -6.28 -28.28 19.04
CA ASP A 4 -6.43 -29.71 18.75
C ASP A 4 -6.44 -30.58 20.00
N PHE A 5 -5.69 -30.19 21.03
CA PHE A 5 -5.67 -30.90 22.31
C PHE A 5 -7.05 -30.79 22.99
N PHE A 6 -7.58 -29.58 23.15
CA PHE A 6 -8.88 -29.36 23.77
C PHE A 6 -10.03 -30.01 22.98
N ARG A 7 -9.98 -29.96 21.64
CA ARG A 7 -10.95 -30.63 20.76
C ARG A 7 -10.99 -32.15 20.99
N LYS A 8 -9.83 -32.79 21.16
CA LYS A 8 -9.73 -34.23 21.49
C LYS A 8 -10.30 -34.57 22.87
N HIS A 9 -10.33 -33.61 23.78
CA HIS A 9 -10.88 -33.76 25.12
C HIS A 9 -12.37 -33.38 25.22
N GLY A 10 -13.05 -33.16 24.09
CA GLY A 10 -14.48 -32.84 24.05
C GLY A 10 -14.82 -31.42 24.51
N VAL A 11 -13.82 -30.53 24.55
CA VAL A 11 -14.03 -29.11 24.81
C VAL A 11 -14.35 -28.43 23.48
N ALA A 12 -15.44 -27.67 23.45
CA ALA A 12 -15.75 -26.81 22.32
C ALA A 12 -14.76 -25.65 22.28
N VAL A 13 -14.07 -25.49 21.15
CA VAL A 13 -13.01 -24.49 20.99
C VAL A 13 -13.38 -23.52 19.88
N MET A 14 -12.93 -22.27 20.01
CA MET A 14 -12.93 -21.26 18.95
C MET A 14 -12.23 -21.73 17.68
N ALA A 15 -12.46 -21.03 16.56
CA ALA A 15 -11.63 -21.16 15.36
C ALA A 15 -10.20 -20.65 15.61
N ILE A 16 -9.22 -21.10 14.82
CA ILE A 16 -7.83 -20.67 14.98
C ILE A 16 -7.71 -19.16 14.77
N ARG A 17 -8.46 -18.62 13.81
CA ARG A 17 -8.45 -17.18 13.54
C ARG A 17 -8.97 -16.36 14.71
N GLU A 18 -10.06 -16.80 15.34
CA GLU A 18 -10.65 -16.13 16.50
C GLU A 18 -9.69 -16.15 17.70
N LEU A 19 -9.07 -17.30 17.96
CA LEU A 19 -8.04 -17.42 19.00
C LEU A 19 -6.82 -16.53 18.71
N PHE A 20 -6.39 -16.46 17.46
CA PHE A 20 -5.28 -15.61 17.05
C PHE A 20 -5.58 -14.14 17.29
N ASP A 21 -6.76 -13.68 16.85
CA ASP A 21 -7.16 -12.28 17.01
C ASP A 21 -7.27 -11.94 18.50
N PHE A 22 -7.81 -12.84 19.34
CA PHE A 22 -7.83 -12.65 20.80
C PHE A 22 -6.43 -12.48 21.43
N ILE A 23 -5.45 -13.29 21.00
CA ILE A 23 -4.10 -13.25 21.59
C ILE A 23 -3.33 -11.99 21.16
N VAL A 24 -3.58 -11.49 19.95
CA VAL A 24 -2.74 -10.45 19.33
C VAL A 24 -3.40 -9.07 19.38
N ASP A 25 -4.71 -8.98 19.59
CA ASP A 25 -5.42 -7.71 19.65
C ASP A 25 -5.06 -6.92 20.91
N LEU A 26 -4.38 -5.80 20.71
CA LEU A 26 -3.96 -4.88 21.77
C LEU A 26 -5.11 -4.01 22.30
N SER A 27 -6.31 -4.06 21.68
CA SER A 27 -7.47 -3.28 22.15
C SER A 27 -8.22 -3.93 23.30
N ILE A 28 -7.93 -5.17 23.64
CA ILE A 28 -8.66 -5.89 24.69
C ILE A 28 -7.94 -5.60 26.03
N PRO A 29 -8.45 -4.67 26.87
CA PRO A 29 -7.89 -4.46 28.21
C PRO A 29 -8.19 -5.67 29.11
N ASP A 30 -7.33 -5.90 30.11
CA ASP A 30 -7.46 -7.00 31.06
C ASP A 30 -8.84 -7.01 31.77
N ASP A 31 -9.42 -5.83 32.00
CA ASP A 31 -10.71 -5.66 32.67
C ASP A 31 -11.92 -6.13 31.82
N SER A 32 -11.80 -6.17 30.49
CA SER A 32 -12.88 -6.57 29.57
C SER A 32 -12.64 -7.94 28.93
N VAL A 33 -11.62 -8.67 29.37
CA VAL A 33 -11.31 -10.02 28.85
C VAL A 33 -12.47 -10.97 29.11
N ASP A 34 -13.07 -10.91 30.29
CA ASP A 34 -14.18 -11.79 30.68
C ASP A 34 -15.39 -11.60 29.76
N GLU A 35 -15.76 -10.35 29.47
CA GLU A 35 -16.87 -10.01 28.55
C GLU A 35 -16.59 -10.54 27.14
N TYR A 36 -15.36 -10.37 26.64
CA TYR A 36 -14.97 -10.91 25.33
C TYR A 36 -15.07 -12.45 25.29
N LEU A 37 -14.63 -13.13 26.34
CA LEU A 37 -14.71 -14.58 26.43
C LEU A 37 -16.17 -15.08 26.51
N GLU A 38 -17.06 -14.36 27.18
CA GLU A 38 -18.49 -14.68 27.19
C GLU A 38 -19.12 -14.57 25.79
N GLU A 39 -18.83 -13.49 25.05
CA GLU A 39 -19.32 -13.33 23.67
C GLU A 39 -18.83 -14.45 22.75
N VAL A 40 -17.56 -14.82 22.89
CA VAL A 40 -16.95 -15.92 22.17
C VAL A 40 -17.64 -17.24 22.50
N GLN A 41 -17.88 -17.52 23.78
CA GLN A 41 -18.59 -18.73 24.20
C GLN A 41 -20.01 -18.78 23.62
N GLN A 42 -20.73 -17.66 23.59
CA GLN A 42 -22.04 -17.57 22.97
C GLN A 42 -21.97 -17.86 21.45
N LYS A 43 -20.95 -17.35 20.75
CA LYS A 43 -20.71 -17.66 19.33
C LYS A 43 -20.46 -19.14 19.10
N ILE A 44 -19.66 -19.79 19.95
CA ILE A 44 -19.39 -21.23 19.88
C ILE A 44 -20.67 -22.04 20.09
N GLN A 45 -21.48 -21.66 21.08
CA GLN A 45 -22.76 -22.32 21.36
C GLN A 45 -23.75 -22.15 20.20
N ALA A 46 -23.81 -20.96 19.59
CA ALA A 46 -24.66 -20.68 18.43
C ALA A 46 -24.25 -21.48 17.17
N ARG A 47 -22.97 -21.85 17.04
CA ARG A 47 -22.46 -22.74 15.97
C ARG A 47 -22.70 -24.24 16.26
N GLU A 48 -23.44 -24.58 17.33
CA GLU A 48 -23.77 -25.95 17.72
C GLU A 48 -22.56 -26.89 17.92
N ASN A 49 -21.39 -26.35 18.30
CA ASN A 49 -20.15 -27.11 18.52
C ASN A 49 -19.63 -27.91 17.30
N VAL A 50 -20.16 -27.67 16.11
CA VAL A 50 -19.67 -28.28 14.87
C VAL A 50 -18.89 -27.21 14.11
N ILE A 51 -17.57 -27.37 14.05
CA ILE A 51 -16.73 -26.60 13.14
C ILE A 51 -17.13 -27.02 11.73
N SER A 52 -17.60 -26.07 10.91
CA SER A 52 -17.99 -26.37 9.52
C SER A 52 -16.76 -26.82 8.74
N ALA A 53 -16.95 -27.63 7.69
CA ALA A 53 -15.85 -27.94 6.76
C ALA A 53 -15.23 -26.66 6.17
N GLU A 54 -16.03 -25.60 6.04
CA GLU A 54 -15.57 -24.27 5.61
C GLU A 54 -14.61 -23.64 6.62
N ASP A 55 -14.91 -23.74 7.92
CA ASP A 55 -14.07 -23.23 9.00
C ASP A 55 -12.76 -24.02 9.09
N GLU A 56 -12.79 -25.35 8.92
CA GLU A 56 -11.57 -26.17 8.89
C GLU A 56 -10.65 -25.80 7.71
N ILE A 57 -11.23 -25.54 6.54
CA ILE A 57 -10.50 -25.06 5.37
C ILE A 57 -9.90 -23.68 5.65
N ALA A 58 -10.69 -22.75 6.20
CA ALA A 58 -10.24 -21.41 6.55
C ALA A 58 -9.08 -21.44 7.56
N ASP A 59 -9.20 -22.27 8.60
CA ASP A 59 -8.17 -22.50 9.61
C ASP A 59 -6.87 -23.05 8.98
N SER A 60 -6.98 -23.99 8.04
CA SER A 60 -5.81 -24.54 7.33
C SER A 60 -5.11 -23.50 6.44
N VAL A 61 -5.87 -22.69 5.71
CA VAL A 61 -5.36 -21.58 4.89
C VAL A 61 -4.69 -20.55 5.79
N PHE A 62 -5.30 -20.24 6.93
CA PHE A 62 -4.77 -19.29 7.89
C PHE A 62 -3.42 -19.73 8.45
N ILE A 63 -3.28 -20.99 8.88
CA ILE A 63 -2.00 -21.54 9.39
C ILE A 63 -0.90 -21.50 8.33
N GLN A 64 -1.23 -21.80 7.08
CA GLN A 64 -0.26 -21.83 5.98
C GLN A 64 0.08 -20.43 5.44
N SER A 65 -0.80 -19.45 5.66
CA SER A 65 -0.61 -18.09 5.19
C SER A 65 0.54 -17.40 5.93
N PHE A 66 1.31 -16.59 5.20
CA PHE A 66 2.28 -15.71 5.81
C PHE A 66 1.56 -14.46 6.35
N ILE A 67 1.66 -14.24 7.65
CA ILE A 67 1.06 -13.08 8.32
C ILE A 67 2.19 -12.11 8.72
N PRO A 68 2.32 -10.97 8.02
CA PRO A 68 3.30 -9.93 8.35
C PRO A 68 3.15 -9.42 9.79
N LYS A 69 4.26 -9.33 10.53
CA LYS A 69 4.25 -8.78 11.90
C LYS A 69 4.33 -7.26 11.94
N THR A 70 5.03 -6.67 10.96
CA THR A 70 5.21 -5.23 10.82
C THR A 70 4.78 -4.78 9.42
N LEU A 71 4.39 -3.51 9.29
CA LEU A 71 3.99 -2.94 8.00
C LEU A 71 5.13 -2.96 6.96
N ASP A 72 6.39 -2.94 7.40
CA ASP A 72 7.55 -3.05 6.50
C ASP A 72 7.62 -4.36 5.72
N GLN A 73 7.00 -5.42 6.25
CA GLN A 73 6.95 -6.75 5.62
C GLN A 73 5.80 -6.85 4.59
N VAL A 74 4.89 -5.88 4.56
CA VAL A 74 3.75 -5.83 3.65
C VAL A 74 4.17 -5.14 2.36
N LYS A 75 4.01 -5.82 1.22
CA LYS A 75 4.46 -5.31 -0.09
C LYS A 75 3.67 -4.07 -0.54
N ASN A 76 2.35 -4.07 -0.33
CA ASN A 76 1.43 -3.09 -0.91
C ASN A 76 0.59 -2.40 0.19
N VAL A 77 1.25 -1.75 1.17
CA VAL A 77 0.56 -1.07 2.28
C VAL A 77 -0.41 0.02 1.78
N GLU A 78 -0.02 0.77 0.76
CA GLU A 78 -0.84 1.89 0.25
C GLU A 78 -2.16 1.41 -0.36
N GLU A 79 -2.12 0.35 -1.17
CA GLU A 79 -3.32 -0.24 -1.78
C GLU A 79 -4.25 -0.79 -0.71
N ASP A 80 -3.68 -1.42 0.29
CA ASP A 80 -4.36 -2.04 1.42
C ASP A 80 -5.11 -1.02 2.29
N VAL A 81 -4.50 0.13 2.59
CA VAL A 81 -5.17 1.24 3.28
C VAL A 81 -6.31 1.82 2.44
N ILE A 82 -6.13 1.93 1.12
CA ILE A 82 -7.20 2.40 0.22
C ILE A 82 -8.36 1.40 0.21
N ARG A 83 -8.09 0.09 0.14
CA ARG A 83 -9.13 -0.95 0.20
C ARG A 83 -9.94 -0.82 1.48
N LEU A 84 -9.25 -0.70 2.61
CA LEU A 84 -9.86 -0.62 3.94
C LEU A 84 -10.70 0.67 4.11
N THR A 85 -10.20 1.82 3.67
CA THR A 85 -10.95 3.10 3.71
C THR A 85 -12.10 3.17 2.71
N SER A 86 -12.03 2.41 1.62
CA SER A 86 -13.09 2.31 0.61
C SER A 86 -14.22 1.34 0.97
N GLY A 87 -14.13 0.66 2.13
CA GLY A 87 -15.12 -0.31 2.58
C GLY A 87 -15.18 -1.57 1.70
N LYS A 88 -14.09 -1.89 1.00
CA LYS A 88 -13.97 -3.14 0.24
C LYS A 88 -13.69 -4.30 1.18
N ASP A 89 -13.92 -5.52 0.68
CA ASP A 89 -13.61 -6.75 1.41
C ASP A 89 -12.13 -6.76 1.84
N THR A 90 -11.92 -6.90 3.14
CA THR A 90 -10.62 -6.89 3.83
C THR A 90 -10.40 -8.18 4.61
N ALA A 91 -11.25 -9.20 4.39
CA ALA A 91 -11.13 -10.50 5.05
C ALA A 91 -9.79 -11.22 4.76
N ASP A 92 -9.13 -10.88 3.65
CA ASP A 92 -7.83 -11.41 3.25
C ASP A 92 -6.63 -10.77 4.00
N MET A 93 -6.83 -9.64 4.66
CA MET A 93 -5.76 -8.87 5.28
C MET A 93 -5.58 -9.26 6.76
N TYR A 94 -4.93 -10.41 7.00
CA TYR A 94 -4.79 -10.98 8.34
C TYR A 94 -4.01 -10.15 9.36
N TYR A 95 -3.16 -9.24 8.91
CA TYR A 95 -2.25 -8.46 9.75
C TYR A 95 -2.90 -7.21 10.38
N GLN A 96 -4.17 -6.92 10.04
CA GLN A 96 -4.91 -5.75 10.56
C GLN A 96 -4.95 -5.69 12.08
N THR A 97 -5.11 -6.84 12.75
CA THR A 97 -5.16 -6.94 14.22
C THR A 97 -3.79 -6.72 14.84
N ILE A 98 -2.74 -7.34 14.29
CA ILE A 98 -1.35 -7.19 14.76
C ILE A 98 -0.87 -5.74 14.69
N THR A 99 -1.21 -5.07 13.59
CA THR A 99 -0.72 -3.72 13.29
C THR A 99 -1.60 -2.62 13.90
N GLY A 100 -2.71 -2.98 14.57
CA GLY A 100 -3.67 -2.03 15.12
C GLY A 100 -4.48 -1.26 14.06
N LEU A 101 -4.36 -1.62 12.78
CA LEU A 101 -5.09 -0.96 11.68
C LEU A 101 -6.61 -1.04 11.87
N LYS A 102 -7.10 -2.15 12.41
CA LYS A 102 -8.53 -2.35 12.71
C LYS A 102 -9.08 -1.28 13.65
N GLN A 103 -8.32 -0.93 14.70
CA GLN A 103 -8.71 0.07 15.69
C GLN A 103 -8.57 1.48 15.13
N ALA A 104 -7.45 1.77 14.47
CA ALA A 104 -7.17 3.08 13.91
C ALA A 104 -8.25 3.55 12.90
N LEU A 105 -8.84 2.60 12.17
CA LEU A 105 -9.86 2.88 11.16
C LEU A 105 -11.28 2.73 11.70
N GLY A 106 -11.54 1.80 12.63
CA GLY A 106 -12.82 1.71 13.35
C GLY A 106 -13.15 2.99 14.13
N ASN A 107 -12.16 3.58 14.80
CA ASN A 107 -12.31 4.86 15.51
C ASN A 107 -12.63 6.03 14.57
N HIS A 108 -12.31 5.91 13.27
CA HIS A 108 -12.59 6.91 12.25
C HIS A 108 -14.00 6.79 11.66
N GLU A 109 -14.64 5.61 11.76
CA GLU A 109 -16.01 5.40 11.31
C GLU A 109 -17.05 5.91 12.32
N GLU A 110 -16.78 5.83 13.63
CA GLU A 110 -17.63 6.41 14.67
C GLU A 110 -17.65 7.96 14.65
N GLN A 111 -16.70 8.59 13.97
CA GLN A 111 -16.63 10.05 13.79
C GLN A 111 -17.18 10.55 12.43
N LYS A 112 -17.89 9.73 11.64
CA LYS A 112 -18.65 10.21 10.46
C LYS A 112 -20.07 10.64 10.79
N GLY A 113 -20.21 11.39 11.88
CA GLY A 113 -21.50 11.78 12.45
C GLY A 113 -21.69 13.27 12.73
N THR A 114 -20.82 14.20 12.31
CA THR A 114 -21.14 15.65 12.32
C THR A 114 -20.31 16.42 11.28
N PRO A 115 -20.92 17.29 10.44
CA PRO A 115 -20.16 18.20 9.61
C PRO A 115 -19.86 19.47 10.42
N GLN A 116 -18.63 19.62 10.90
CA GLN A 116 -18.17 20.92 11.40
C GLN A 116 -17.26 21.60 10.39
N LYS A 117 -17.73 22.78 9.99
CA LYS A 117 -17.16 23.81 9.13
C LYS A 117 -15.80 24.30 9.67
N PRO A 118 -14.86 24.76 8.81
CA PRO A 118 -13.51 25.13 9.21
C PRO A 118 -13.49 26.43 10.04
N GLU A 119 -12.76 26.41 11.16
CA GLU A 119 -12.39 27.63 11.87
C GLU A 119 -10.94 28.04 11.57
N GLU A 120 -10.83 29.33 11.30
CA GLU A 120 -9.65 30.09 10.95
C GLU A 120 -8.68 30.22 12.13
N VAL A 121 -7.38 30.18 11.84
CA VAL A 121 -6.36 30.83 12.70
C VAL A 121 -5.48 31.71 11.79
N ASN A 122 -5.85 32.99 11.74
CA ASN A 122 -5.03 34.15 11.39
C ASN A 122 -4.35 34.64 12.70
N LYS A 123 -3.20 35.31 12.81
CA LYS A 123 -2.21 35.89 11.89
C LYS A 123 -1.07 36.48 12.76
N GLY A 124 0.13 36.65 12.19
CA GLY A 124 1.20 37.53 12.71
C GLY A 124 2.58 37.08 12.19
N ASP A 125 3.00 37.39 10.95
CA ASP A 125 3.54 38.70 10.46
C ASP A 125 4.87 39.05 11.18
N SER A 126 6.05 39.29 10.58
CA SER A 126 6.52 39.71 9.25
C SER A 126 8.04 39.49 9.18
N LYS A 127 8.63 39.15 8.02
CA LYS A 127 9.62 40.00 7.30
C LYS A 127 10.21 39.31 6.06
N GLU A 128 10.31 40.13 5.02
CA GLU A 128 10.88 39.91 3.69
C GLU A 128 12.40 39.74 3.73
N GLU A 129 12.97 38.99 2.77
CA GLU A 129 14.18 39.39 2.02
C GLU A 129 14.41 38.46 0.80
N GLU A 130 14.76 39.08 -0.32
CA GLU A 130 15.03 38.51 -1.64
C GLU A 130 16.48 37.99 -1.77
N ALA A 131 16.70 36.92 -2.56
CA ALA A 131 17.91 36.66 -3.37
C ALA A 131 17.72 35.34 -4.15
N GLU A 132 17.49 35.34 -5.47
CA GLU A 132 18.48 35.35 -6.56
C GLU A 132 19.39 34.10 -6.65
N ALA A 133 19.14 33.35 -7.74
CA ALA A 133 20.07 32.63 -8.63
C ALA A 133 21.06 31.58 -8.08
N GLU A 134 21.00 30.36 -8.63
CA GLU A 134 21.94 29.92 -9.70
C GLU A 134 21.65 28.47 -10.14
N LYS A 135 21.78 28.24 -11.45
CA LYS A 135 21.72 26.93 -12.08
C LYS A 135 23.14 26.40 -12.28
N THR A 136 23.38 25.19 -11.78
CA THR A 136 24.47 24.30 -12.24
C THR A 136 23.81 22.95 -12.54
N GLY A 137 23.79 22.38 -13.75
CA GLY A 137 24.89 22.26 -14.70
C GLY A 137 25.62 20.95 -14.42
N ARG A 138 25.05 19.80 -14.80
CA ARG A 138 25.70 18.47 -14.90
C ARG A 138 24.80 17.57 -15.77
N ASP A 139 25.04 17.56 -17.06
CA ASP A 139 25.96 16.70 -17.82
C ASP A 139 25.37 15.32 -18.12
N ASP A 140 25.47 15.01 -19.40
CA ASP A 140 24.82 13.98 -20.18
C ASP A 140 25.76 12.79 -20.25
N MET A 141 25.41 11.65 -19.65
CA MET A 141 26.08 10.38 -19.89
C MET A 141 25.03 9.30 -20.07
N ASP A 142 24.62 9.20 -21.34
CA ASP A 142 23.98 8.06 -21.98
C ASP A 142 25.05 6.96 -22.10
N GLU A 143 25.08 6.03 -21.16
CA GLU A 143 25.83 4.79 -21.31
C GLU A 143 24.86 3.68 -21.71
N GLU A 144 25.01 3.26 -22.96
CA GLU A 144 24.37 2.09 -23.53
C GLU A 144 24.97 0.83 -22.89
N ASP A 145 24.14 0.07 -22.18
CA ASP A 145 24.43 -1.33 -21.83
C ASP A 145 23.30 -2.19 -22.42
N ASP A 146 23.47 -2.53 -23.70
CA ASP A 146 22.73 -3.58 -24.39
C ASP A 146 23.51 -4.89 -24.17
N SER A 147 23.39 -5.45 -22.98
CA SER A 147 23.91 -6.80 -22.69
C SER A 147 22.82 -7.83 -23.01
N GLU A 148 22.75 -8.21 -24.28
CA GLU A 148 22.16 -9.47 -24.73
C GLU A 148 22.99 -10.65 -24.17
N SER A 149 22.44 -11.29 -23.13
CA SER A 149 23.02 -12.48 -22.52
C SER A 149 22.07 -13.66 -22.69
N GLU A 150 22.28 -14.39 -23.77
CA GLU A 150 21.84 -15.77 -23.95
C GLU A 150 22.78 -16.69 -23.16
N GLY A 151 22.34 -17.14 -21.99
CA GLY A 151 23.14 -18.00 -21.11
C GLY A 151 22.27 -18.82 -20.18
N SER A 152 22.47 -20.13 -20.22
CA SER A 152 21.73 -21.20 -19.56
C SER A 152 21.93 -21.28 -18.04
N SER A 153 20.93 -21.86 -17.38
CA SER A 153 20.97 -22.59 -16.10
C SER A 153 21.10 -21.78 -14.80
N GLY A 154 20.11 -22.01 -13.93
CA GLY A 154 20.26 -21.93 -12.49
C GLY A 154 19.45 -20.83 -11.81
N ASP A 155 18.61 -21.28 -10.89
CA ASP A 155 18.04 -20.54 -9.76
C ASP A 155 16.63 -19.93 -9.89
N GLU A 156 15.90 -20.16 -8.82
CA GLU A 156 14.45 -20.34 -8.74
C GLU A 156 13.82 -19.07 -8.18
N TRP A 157 13.69 -18.04 -9.03
CA TRP A 157 12.94 -16.82 -8.67
C TRP A 157 11.86 -16.58 -9.73
N ARG A 158 10.63 -16.98 -9.41
CA ARG A 158 9.44 -16.76 -10.24
C ARG A 158 9.08 -15.27 -10.32
N HIS A 159 9.81 -14.52 -11.15
CA HIS A 159 9.27 -13.29 -11.73
C HIS A 159 8.23 -13.67 -12.79
N PRO A 160 7.00 -13.12 -12.74
CA PRO A 160 6.02 -13.35 -13.79
C PRO A 160 6.62 -12.93 -15.14
N THR A 161 6.79 -13.90 -16.02
CA THR A 161 7.27 -13.67 -17.39
C THR A 161 6.37 -12.59 -18.02
N PRO A 162 6.94 -11.53 -18.62
CA PRO A 162 6.12 -10.55 -19.31
C PRO A 162 5.34 -11.27 -20.40
N THR A 163 4.02 -11.27 -20.31
CA THR A 163 3.15 -11.73 -21.40
C THR A 163 3.56 -11.03 -22.70
N VAL A 164 3.43 -11.72 -23.83
CA VAL A 164 3.82 -11.20 -25.16
C VAL A 164 3.16 -9.84 -25.41
N ASP A 165 1.94 -9.67 -24.93
CA ASP A 165 1.16 -8.43 -24.99
C ASP A 165 1.79 -7.26 -24.23
N ARG A 166 2.37 -7.50 -23.05
CA ARG A 166 3.08 -6.46 -22.27
C ARG A 166 4.33 -5.97 -22.98
N LYS A 167 5.03 -6.86 -23.69
CA LYS A 167 6.22 -6.50 -24.49
C LYS A 167 5.82 -5.67 -25.72
N ILE A 168 4.72 -6.02 -26.38
CA ILE A 168 4.19 -5.29 -27.53
C ILE A 168 3.72 -3.88 -27.11
N ALA A 169 2.96 -3.76 -26.02
CA ALA A 169 2.47 -2.48 -25.51
C ALA A 169 3.60 -1.49 -25.16
N ARG A 170 4.69 -1.98 -24.54
CA ARG A 170 5.87 -1.15 -24.24
C ARG A 170 6.58 -0.65 -25.50
N LYS A 171 6.72 -1.51 -26.52
CA LYS A 171 7.33 -1.12 -27.82
C LYS A 171 6.48 -0.07 -28.54
N GLU A 172 5.16 -0.24 -28.53
CA GLU A 172 4.23 0.72 -29.14
C GLU A 172 4.29 2.08 -28.44
N ASN A 173 4.31 2.11 -27.10
CA ASN A 173 4.44 3.35 -26.34
C ASN A 173 5.79 4.04 -26.59
N LYS A 174 6.90 3.28 -26.59
CA LYS A 174 8.25 3.79 -26.92
C LYS A 174 8.29 4.42 -28.32
N LYS A 175 7.60 3.84 -29.30
CA LYS A 175 7.49 4.39 -30.66
C LYS A 175 6.70 5.70 -30.68
N LYS A 176 5.52 5.74 -30.05
CA LYS A 176 4.66 6.94 -29.97
C LYS A 176 5.40 8.12 -29.33
N VAL A 177 6.07 7.90 -28.20
CA VAL A 177 6.83 8.93 -27.49
C VAL A 177 8.01 9.46 -28.33
N LYS A 178 8.69 8.58 -29.08
CA LYS A 178 9.78 9.01 -29.98
C LYS A 178 9.26 9.85 -31.15
N GLU A 179 8.11 9.51 -31.70
CA GLU A 179 7.47 10.23 -32.81
C GLU A 179 6.99 11.62 -32.35
N GLU A 180 6.28 11.70 -31.22
CA GLU A 180 5.84 12.96 -30.63
C GLU A 180 7.02 13.88 -30.31
N LYS A 181 8.10 13.35 -29.70
CA LYS A 181 9.32 14.14 -29.44
C LYS A 181 10.00 14.58 -30.74
N ARG A 182 9.94 13.79 -31.81
CA ARG A 182 10.49 14.15 -33.12
C ARG A 182 9.69 15.29 -33.76
N GLU A 183 8.37 15.25 -33.67
CA GLU A 183 7.49 16.33 -34.13
C GLU A 183 7.66 17.61 -33.31
N ALA A 184 7.74 17.50 -31.98
CA ALA A 184 8.01 18.64 -31.09
C ALA A 184 9.38 19.29 -31.38
N ARG A 185 10.38 18.51 -31.82
CA ARG A 185 11.68 19.03 -32.26
C ARG A 185 11.60 19.79 -33.59
N LYS A 186 10.69 19.43 -34.50
CA LYS A 186 10.48 20.16 -35.78
C LYS A 186 9.98 21.59 -35.55
N ASN A 187 9.08 21.78 -34.59
CA ASN A 187 8.48 23.08 -34.27
C ASN A 187 9.23 23.85 -33.18
N LYS A 188 10.38 23.34 -32.70
CA LYS A 188 11.15 23.93 -31.62
C LYS A 188 11.78 25.25 -32.08
N VAL A 189 11.59 26.32 -31.29
CA VAL A 189 12.21 27.62 -31.55
C VAL A 189 13.73 27.49 -31.63
N PRO A 190 14.38 27.95 -32.71
CA PRO A 190 15.82 27.90 -32.86
C PRO A 190 16.56 28.55 -31.68
N LYS A 191 17.67 27.94 -31.25
CA LYS A 191 18.47 28.38 -30.09
C LYS A 191 18.90 29.84 -30.19
N ALA A 192 19.24 30.32 -31.39
CA ALA A 192 19.62 31.71 -31.65
C ALA A 192 18.48 32.69 -31.36
N VAL A 193 17.25 32.38 -31.78
CA VAL A 193 16.06 33.21 -31.54
C VAL A 193 15.73 33.24 -30.05
N LYS A 194 15.79 32.09 -29.36
CA LYS A 194 15.62 32.01 -27.90
C LYS A 194 16.64 32.88 -27.16
N LYS A 195 17.93 32.76 -27.50
CA LYS A 195 19.02 33.55 -26.91
C LYS A 195 18.85 35.06 -27.15
N ARG A 196 18.43 35.46 -28.36
CA ARG A 196 18.18 36.87 -28.68
C ARG A 196 17.04 37.44 -27.84
N ARG A 197 15.91 36.72 -27.75
CA ARG A 197 14.76 37.12 -26.92
C ARG A 197 15.15 37.26 -25.45
N GLU A 198 15.94 36.32 -24.93
CA GLU A 198 16.42 36.37 -23.55
C GLU A 198 17.36 37.56 -23.28
N LYS A 199 18.28 37.86 -24.20
CA LYS A 199 19.15 39.05 -24.10
C LYS A 199 18.35 40.36 -24.08
N VAL A 200 17.39 40.51 -25.00
CA VAL A 200 16.54 41.71 -25.09
C VAL A 200 15.64 41.85 -23.85
N ALA A 201 15.08 40.74 -23.36
CA ALA A 201 14.30 40.75 -22.12
C ALA A 201 15.14 41.16 -20.90
N ARG A 202 16.41 40.74 -20.83
CA ARG A 202 17.34 41.15 -19.77
C ARG A 202 17.76 42.62 -19.86
N SER A 203 17.91 43.18 -21.07
CA SER A 203 18.27 44.60 -21.24
C SER A 203 17.10 45.54 -20.95
N ASN A 204 15.87 45.12 -21.18
CA ASN A 204 14.67 45.92 -20.92
C ASN A 204 14.20 45.88 -19.45
N LYS A 205 14.83 45.05 -18.60
CA LYS A 205 14.55 44.96 -17.15
C LYS A 205 15.51 45.83 -16.32
N ARG A 206 16.24 46.74 -16.98
CA ARG A 206 17.12 47.74 -16.37
C ARG A 206 16.65 49.14 -16.73
#